data_AF-A0A5S3VT51-F1
#
_entry.id   AF-A0A5S3VT51-F1
#
_cell.length_a   1.000
_cell.length_b   1.000
_cell.length_c   1.000
_cell.angle_alpha   90.00
_cell.angle_beta   90.00
_cell.angle_gamma   90.00
#
_symmetry.space_group_name_H-M   'P 1'
#
loop_
_entity.id
_entity.type
_entity.pdbx_description
1 polymer ?
#
loop_
_entity_poly.entity_id
_entity_poly.type
_entity_poly.pdbx_seq_one_letter_code
_entity_poly.pdbx_strand_id
1 'polypeptide(L)'
;ALELGATVNLISGPVSLSAPEGATLFPIETARDMLNSALQLAPQSDVFIGCASVADYRAATIAEHQIKKQGDEITLTMVKNPDVIAHVAAIKENRPYTVGFAAETQDIQQYAKAKLKN
;
A
#
# COMPACT_ATOMS: atom_id res chain seq x y z
N ALA A 1 2.55 -10.03 16.33
CA ALA A 1 2.61 -11.10 15.31
C ALA A 1 3.86 -11.94 15.51
N LEU A 2 5.07 -11.38 15.33
CA LEU A 2 6.35 -12.07 15.60
C LEU A 2 6.45 -12.64 17.02
N GLU A 3 6.12 -11.83 18.04
CA GLU A 3 6.11 -12.27 19.45
C GLU A 3 5.14 -13.44 19.73
N LEU A 4 4.17 -13.65 18.84
CA LEU A 4 3.19 -14.74 18.92
C LEU A 4 3.59 -15.93 18.03
N GLY A 5 4.81 -15.95 17.47
CA GLY A 5 5.37 -17.05 16.70
C GLY A 5 5.03 -17.06 15.20
N ALA A 6 4.46 -15.99 14.66
CA ALA A 6 4.17 -15.92 13.22
C ALA A 6 5.44 -15.65 12.39
N THR A 7 5.55 -16.29 11.22
CA THR A 7 6.49 -15.87 10.17
C THR A 7 5.95 -14.60 9.50
N VAL A 8 6.73 -13.51 9.52
CA VAL A 8 6.25 -12.20 9.02
C VAL A 8 7.04 -11.72 7.82
N ASN A 9 6.33 -11.56 6.70
CA ASN A 9 6.78 -10.80 5.54
C ASN A 9 6.28 -9.35 5.69
N LEU A 10 7.20 -8.39 5.79
CA LEU A 10 6.89 -6.98 5.97
C LEU A 10 7.17 -6.20 4.68
N ILE A 11 6.12 -5.79 3.96
CA ILE A 11 6.24 -4.84 2.85
C ILE A 11 6.21 -3.43 3.43
N SER A 12 7.27 -2.65 3.22
CA SER A 12 7.39 -1.32 3.82
C SER A 12 7.88 -0.27 2.84
N GLY A 13 7.17 0.86 2.80
CA GLY A 13 7.63 2.07 2.12
C GLY A 13 8.75 2.78 2.89
N PRO A 14 9.20 3.94 2.41
CA PRO A 14 10.23 4.72 3.10
C PRO A 14 9.72 5.20 4.46
N VAL A 15 10.33 4.71 5.53
CA VAL A 15 10.06 5.09 6.93
C VAL A 15 11.37 5.28 7.68
N SER A 16 11.35 6.06 8.76
CA SER A 16 12.51 6.24 9.65
C SER A 16 12.69 5.12 10.68
N LEU A 17 11.79 4.13 10.68
CA LEU A 17 11.78 3.02 11.62
C LEU A 17 12.56 1.83 11.07
N SER A 18 13.33 1.15 11.93
CA SER A 18 13.93 -0.13 11.59
C SER A 18 12.86 -1.23 11.52
N ALA A 19 13.05 -2.19 10.64
CA ALA A 19 12.21 -3.39 10.62
C ALA A 19 12.38 -4.16 11.95
N PRO A 20 11.30 -4.70 12.53
CA PRO A 20 11.39 -5.58 13.68
C PRO A 20 12.30 -6.78 13.41
N GLU A 21 13.11 -7.17 14.39
CA GLU A 21 13.96 -8.35 14.29
C GLU A 21 13.12 -9.62 14.06
N GLY A 22 13.53 -10.46 13.11
CA GLY A 22 12.80 -11.67 12.72
C GLY A 22 11.73 -11.47 11.63
N ALA A 23 11.40 -10.24 11.25
CA ALA A 23 10.62 -9.99 10.02
C ALA A 23 11.52 -10.05 8.78
N THR A 24 11.01 -10.66 7.71
CA THR A 24 11.61 -10.51 6.37
C THR A 24 11.10 -9.22 5.75
N LEU A 25 11.97 -8.22 5.64
CA LEU A 25 11.63 -6.92 5.06
C LEU A 25 11.69 -6.93 3.52
N PHE A 26 10.63 -6.41 2.91
CA PHE A 26 10.54 -6.11 1.48
C PHE A 26 10.39 -4.58 1.32
N PRO A 27 11.50 -3.85 1.13
CA PRO A 27 11.45 -2.40 0.98
C PRO A 27 10.89 -2.03 -0.40
N ILE A 28 10.01 -1.03 -0.43
CA ILE A 28 9.41 -0.51 -1.66
C ILE A 28 9.43 1.02 -1.67
N GLU A 29 9.21 1.62 -2.84
CA GLU A 29 9.12 3.09 -2.96
C GLU A 29 7.74 3.55 -3.43
N THR A 30 7.10 2.82 -4.36
CA THR A 30 5.86 3.27 -4.97
C THR A 30 4.66 2.38 -4.62
N ALA A 31 3.45 2.94 -4.78
CA ALA A 31 2.22 2.17 -4.65
C ALA A 31 2.14 0.96 -5.61
N ARG A 32 2.82 1.04 -6.77
CA ARG A 32 2.88 -0.08 -7.73
C ARG A 32 3.82 -1.17 -7.25
N ASP A 33 4.97 -0.81 -6.68
CA ASP A 33 5.90 -1.77 -6.09
C ASP A 33 5.24 -2.50 -4.91
N MET A 34 4.48 -1.75 -4.10
CA MET A 34 3.68 -2.33 -3.03
C MET A 34 2.62 -3.31 -3.56
N LEU A 35 1.88 -2.94 -4.62
CA LEU A 35 0.92 -3.85 -5.24
C LEU A 35 1.60 -5.13 -5.72
N ASN A 36 2.70 -5.00 -6.46
CA ASN A 36 3.43 -6.15 -7.01
C ASN A 36 3.91 -7.09 -5.90
N SER A 37 4.51 -6.54 -4.85
CA SER A 37 4.97 -7.30 -3.69
C SER A 37 3.81 -7.97 -2.96
N ALA A 38 2.68 -7.26 -2.79
CA ALA A 38 1.49 -7.79 -2.16
C ALA A 38 0.89 -8.95 -2.95
N LEU A 39 0.76 -8.82 -4.29
CA LEU A 39 0.24 -9.88 -5.14
C LEU A 39 1.15 -11.12 -5.20
N GLN A 40 2.46 -10.93 -5.04
CA GLN A 40 3.41 -12.04 -4.97
C GLN A 40 3.31 -12.80 -3.63
N LEU A 41 3.20 -12.07 -2.51
CA LEU A 41 3.32 -12.64 -1.16
C LEU A 41 1.97 -13.04 -0.54
N ALA A 42 0.89 -12.35 -0.89
CA ALA A 42 -0.43 -12.61 -0.32
C ALA A 42 -0.92 -14.06 -0.55
N PRO A 43 -0.79 -14.67 -1.75
CA PRO A 43 -1.21 -16.06 -1.97
C PRO A 43 -0.40 -17.10 -1.18
N GLN A 44 0.75 -16.70 -0.61
CA GLN A 44 1.64 -17.55 0.17
C GLN A 44 1.49 -17.31 1.69
N SER A 45 0.53 -16.48 2.08
CA SER A 45 0.33 -16.04 3.46
C SER A 45 -1.07 -16.43 3.94
N ASP A 46 -1.23 -16.71 5.25
CA ASP A 46 -2.54 -16.98 5.83
C ASP A 46 -3.35 -15.70 6.09
N VAL A 47 -2.64 -14.60 6.40
CA VAL A 47 -3.22 -13.30 6.77
C VAL A 47 -2.48 -12.18 6.05
N PHE A 48 -3.23 -11.21 5.51
CA PHE A 48 -2.71 -9.97 4.94
C PHE A 48 -3.24 -8.78 5.72
N ILE A 49 -2.35 -7.93 6.22
CA ILE A 49 -2.69 -6.75 7.02
C ILE A 49 -2.22 -5.49 6.27
N GLY A 50 -3.16 -4.80 5.62
CA GLY A 50 -2.89 -3.57 4.88
C GLY A 50 -2.98 -2.33 5.75
N CYS A 51 -1.89 -2.03 6.47
CA CYS A 51 -1.77 -0.86 7.34
C CYS A 51 -1.03 0.33 6.71
N ALA A 52 -0.36 0.13 5.57
CA ALA A 52 0.38 1.19 4.90
C ALA A 52 -0.56 2.31 4.40
N SER A 53 -0.16 3.56 4.60
CA SER A 53 -0.83 4.72 4.01
C SER A 53 -0.37 4.88 2.55
N VAL A 54 -1.03 4.17 1.65
CA VAL A 54 -0.73 4.21 0.21
C VAL A 54 -1.35 5.44 -0.41
N ALA A 55 -0.57 6.22 -1.15
CA ALA A 55 -1.06 7.42 -1.84
C ALA A 55 -2.11 7.06 -2.92
N ASP A 56 -3.25 7.76 -2.92
CA ASP A 56 -4.34 7.53 -3.88
C ASP A 56 -3.99 7.89 -5.33
N TYR A 57 -3.04 8.81 -5.52
CA TYR A 57 -2.61 9.31 -6.82
C TYR A 57 -1.09 9.30 -6.96
N ARG A 58 -0.63 9.27 -8.21
CA ARG A 58 0.77 9.47 -8.61
C ARG A 58 0.84 10.44 -9.79
N ALA A 59 2.02 10.96 -10.11
CA ALA A 59 2.22 11.73 -11.33
C ALA A 59 1.85 10.91 -12.58
N ALA A 60 1.15 11.54 -13.51
CA ALA A 60 0.77 10.94 -14.79
C ALA A 60 1.99 10.58 -15.63
N THR A 61 3.02 11.41 -15.56
CA THR A 61 4.29 11.26 -16.27
C THR A 61 5.44 11.48 -15.28
N ILE A 62 6.44 10.61 -15.32
CA ILE A 62 7.68 10.76 -14.56
C ILE A 62 8.70 11.42 -15.48
N ALA A 63 9.23 12.57 -15.09
CA ALA A 63 10.26 13.26 -15.85
C ALA A 63 11.62 12.55 -15.70
N GLU A 64 12.35 12.38 -16.80
CA GLU A 64 13.71 11.78 -16.79
C GLU A 64 14.75 12.69 -16.13
N HIS A 65 14.48 14.00 -16.09
CA HIS A 65 15.37 15.01 -15.54
C HIS A 65 14.61 15.93 -14.60
N GLN A 66 15.36 16.57 -13.69
CA GLN A 66 14.82 17.59 -12.80
C GLN A 66 14.13 18.69 -13.62
N ILE A 67 12.83 18.88 -13.39
CA ILE A 67 12.05 19.96 -13.99
C ILE A 67 12.68 21.29 -13.54
N LYS A 68 13.20 22.06 -14.50
CA LYS A 68 13.81 23.36 -14.21
C LYS A 68 12.73 24.34 -13.80
N LYS A 69 13.06 25.22 -12.84
CA LYS A 69 12.19 26.32 -12.45
C LYS A 69 11.89 27.18 -13.67
N GLN A 70 10.61 27.34 -14.00
CA GLN A 70 10.13 28.19 -15.08
C GLN A 70 8.84 28.86 -14.62
N GLY A 71 8.77 30.18 -14.74
CA GLY A 71 7.64 30.96 -14.24
C GLY A 71 7.44 30.85 -12.73
N ASP A 72 6.28 31.33 -12.27
CA ASP A 72 5.91 31.37 -10.85
C ASP A 72 4.98 30.21 -10.43
N GLU A 73 4.45 29.45 -11.38
CA GLU A 73 3.49 28.36 -11.15
C GLU A 73 3.93 27.04 -11.79
N ILE A 74 3.53 25.92 -11.18
CA ILE A 74 3.71 24.57 -11.73
C ILE A 74 2.40 23.79 -11.66
N THR A 75 2.09 23.08 -12.74
CA THR A 75 0.95 22.16 -12.80
C THR A 75 1.45 20.73 -12.90
N LEU A 76 1.01 19.87 -11.99
CA LEU A 76 1.27 18.43 -12.03
C LEU A 76 -0.02 17.67 -12.36
N THR A 77 -0.03 16.97 -13.49
CA THR A 77 -1.12 16.05 -13.82
C THR A 77 -0.94 14.75 -13.04
N MET A 78 -1.98 14.35 -12.32
CA MET A 78 -1.97 13.16 -11.45
C MET A 78 -2.97 12.11 -11.96
N VAL A 79 -2.65 10.84 -11.77
CA VAL A 79 -3.52 9.69 -12.09
C VAL A 79 -3.65 8.78 -10.89
N LYS A 80 -4.78 8.07 -10.77
CA LYS A 80 -5.05 7.16 -9.66
C LYS A 80 -4.01 6.04 -9.58
N ASN A 81 -3.59 5.73 -8.36
CA ASN A 81 -2.85 4.52 -8.05
C ASN A 81 -3.78 3.30 -8.01
N PRO A 82 -3.23 2.10 -8.18
CA PRO A 82 -4.00 0.89 -7.96
C PRO A 82 -4.33 0.73 -6.47
N ASP A 83 -5.52 0.24 -6.17
CA ASP A 83 -5.94 -0.08 -4.80
C ASP A 83 -5.37 -1.45 -4.40
N VAL A 84 -4.32 -1.45 -3.56
CA VAL A 84 -3.63 -2.67 -3.12
C VAL A 84 -4.59 -3.63 -2.39
N ILE A 85 -5.48 -3.10 -1.53
CA ILE A 85 -6.38 -3.92 -0.72
C ILE A 85 -7.42 -4.58 -1.60
N ALA A 86 -8.02 -3.82 -2.52
CA ALA A 86 -9.01 -4.36 -3.45
C ALA A 86 -8.41 -5.46 -4.32
N HIS A 87 -7.17 -5.29 -4.79
CA HIS A 87 -6.50 -6.32 -5.60
C HIS A 87 -6.21 -7.60 -4.80
N VAL A 88 -5.74 -7.48 -3.55
CA VAL A 88 -5.54 -8.65 -2.67
C VAL A 88 -6.87 -9.33 -2.34
N ALA A 89 -7.92 -8.57 -2.05
CA ALA A 89 -9.25 -9.09 -1.77
C ALA A 89 -9.88 -9.81 -2.98
N ALA A 90 -9.48 -9.43 -4.20
CA ALA A 90 -9.95 -10.03 -5.45
C ALA A 90 -9.25 -11.35 -5.84
N ILE A 91 -8.13 -11.72 -5.19
CA ILE A 91 -7.43 -12.98 -5.42
C ILE A 91 -8.40 -14.17 -5.29
N LYS A 92 -8.33 -15.11 -6.24
CA LYS A 92 -9.24 -16.27 -6.29
C LYS A 92 -8.67 -17.52 -5.63
N GLU A 93 -7.37 -17.75 -5.79
CA GLU A 93 -6.67 -18.93 -5.27
C GLU A 93 -5.79 -18.54 -4.10
N ASN A 94 -5.87 -19.29 -3.00
CA ASN A 94 -5.09 -19.06 -1.77
C ASN A 94 -5.19 -17.61 -1.23
N ARG A 95 -6.38 -16.99 -1.34
CA ARG A 95 -6.60 -15.64 -0.83
C ARG A 95 -6.45 -15.62 0.71
N PRO A 96 -5.58 -14.77 1.28
CA PRO A 96 -5.41 -14.67 2.72
C PRO A 96 -6.63 -14.04 3.40
N TYR A 97 -6.77 -14.25 4.71
CA TYR A 97 -7.64 -13.42 5.52
C TYR A 97 -7.14 -11.96 5.46
N THR A 98 -7.95 -11.07 4.87
CA THR A 98 -7.52 -9.72 4.51
C THR A 98 -8.08 -8.70 5.50
N VAL A 99 -7.20 -7.95 6.15
CA VAL A 99 -7.52 -6.85 7.07
C VAL A 99 -7.05 -5.55 6.45
N GLY A 100 -7.98 -4.63 6.18
CA GLY A 100 -7.67 -3.28 5.71
C GLY A 100 -7.82 -2.24 6.81
N PHE A 101 -7.00 -1.18 6.74
CA PHE A 101 -7.15 0.00 7.60
C PHE A 101 -7.81 1.14 6.83
N ALA A 102 -8.61 1.93 7.55
CA ALA A 102 -9.17 3.19 7.09
C ALA A 102 -9.08 4.17 8.26
N ALA A 103 -8.31 5.23 8.08
CA ALA A 103 -8.30 6.38 8.97
C ALA A 103 -9.01 7.51 8.24
N GLU A 104 -10.21 7.85 8.70
CA GLU A 104 -11.04 8.89 8.10
C GLU A 104 -11.16 10.04 9.09
N THR A 105 -11.03 11.27 8.60
CA THR A 105 -11.11 12.47 9.45
C THR A 105 -12.55 12.92 9.69
N GLN A 106 -13.50 12.45 8.88
CA GLN A 106 -14.92 12.80 8.92
C GLN A 106 -15.77 11.56 8.62
N ASP A 107 -16.97 11.47 9.20
CA ASP A 107 -17.97 10.41 8.93
C ASP A 107 -17.43 8.96 8.91
N ILE A 108 -16.60 8.64 9.91
CA ILE A 108 -15.83 7.38 10.05
C ILE A 108 -16.69 6.14 9.81
N GLN A 109 -17.91 6.07 10.35
CA GLN A 109 -18.78 4.89 10.20
C GLN A 109 -19.27 4.69 8.78
N GLN A 110 -19.57 5.76 8.04
CA GLN A 110 -20.05 5.68 6.68
C GLN A 110 -18.95 5.19 5.74
N TYR A 111 -17.77 5.81 5.82
CA TYR A 111 -16.63 5.45 4.97
C TYR A 111 -16.07 4.06 5.27
N ALA A 112 -16.00 3.66 6.54
CA ALA A 112 -15.59 2.31 6.90
C ALA A 112 -16.53 1.23 6.29
N LYS A 113 -17.84 1.45 6.34
CA LYS A 113 -18.83 0.53 5.74
C LYS A 113 -18.76 0.50 4.21
N ALA A 114 -18.51 1.65 3.58
CA ALA A 114 -18.35 1.71 2.13
C ALA A 114 -17.12 0.90 1.68
N LYS A 115 -15.99 1.06 2.38
CA LYS A 115 -14.72 0.38 2.06
C LYS A 115 -14.79 -1.15 2.20
N LEU A 116 -15.62 -1.66 3.11
CA LEU A 116 -15.88 -3.10 3.26
C LEU A 116 -16.61 -3.74 2.06
N LYS A 117 -17.32 -2.95 1.26
CA LYS A 117 -18.14 -3.45 0.13
C LYS A 117 -17.40 -3.40 -1.22
N ASN A 118 -16.20 -2.84 -1.27
CA ASN A 118 -15.38 -2.75 -2.48
C ASN A 118 -14.82 -4.10 -2.92
#